data_AF-A0A1T4ZWB1-F1
#
_entry.id   AF-A0A1T4ZWB1-F1
#
_cell.length_a   1.000
_cell.length_b   1.000
_cell.length_c   1.000
_cell.angle_alpha   90.00
_cell.angle_beta   90.00
_cell.angle_gamma   90.00
#
_symmetry.space_group_name_H-M   'P 1'
#
loop_
_entity.id
_entity.type
_entity.pdbx_description
1 polymer ?
#
loop_
_entity_poly.entity_id
_entity_poly.type
_entity_poly.pdbx_seq_one_letter_code
_entity_poly.pdbx_strand_id
1 'polypeptide(L)'
;MLLTARPEGAGFGKTSVGWQAQARCSDEAIASVQPLFDVMGKTTWRLGADQRMAHVAKIAGNLMITQAIESMAEATALTEAYGLSAEVFLGVVTQTMFASPSYQRYARNIAHASYEPGFKLFLGLKDVNLARDAAESAALELPAMSVVRESLSRAASAGLGNEDWSALAKVVRGEVSGESATVTDECGVRGAGRAAVPPRPLVRDDRPG
;
A
#
# COMPACT_ATOMS: atom_id res chain seq x y z
N MET A 1 -24.56 -3.53 -11.16
CA MET A 1 -23.17 -4.04 -11.08
C MET A 1 -22.75 -4.16 -9.62
N LEU A 2 -22.04 -5.23 -9.24
CA LEU A 2 -21.76 -5.55 -7.83
C LEU A 2 -20.28 -5.43 -7.46
N LEU A 3 -20.02 -4.96 -6.23
CA LEU A 3 -18.72 -5.00 -5.56
C LEU A 3 -18.90 -5.80 -4.27
N THR A 4 -18.02 -6.76 -3.97
CA THR A 4 -18.07 -7.52 -2.71
C THR A 4 -16.85 -7.25 -1.85
N ALA A 5 -17.05 -7.05 -0.53
CA ALA A 5 -15.94 -7.00 0.43
C ALA A 5 -16.06 -8.07 1.50
N ARG A 6 -14.93 -8.34 2.12
CA ARG A 6 -14.71 -9.37 3.12
C ARG A 6 -13.73 -8.85 4.19
N PRO A 7 -13.93 -9.11 5.49
CA PRO A 7 -12.99 -8.72 6.54
C PRO A 7 -11.99 -9.83 6.89
N GLU A 8 -10.95 -9.46 7.65
CA GLU A 8 -9.78 -10.28 7.98
C GLU A 8 -9.89 -11.01 9.33
N GLY A 9 -9.38 -12.25 9.41
CA GLY A 9 -9.32 -13.09 10.63
C GLY A 9 -9.31 -14.60 10.31
N ALA A 10 -8.40 -15.36 10.95
CA ALA A 10 -7.96 -16.70 10.57
C ALA A 10 -8.99 -17.85 10.69
N GLY A 11 -8.88 -18.83 9.78
CA GLY A 11 -9.57 -20.13 9.84
C GLY A 11 -10.01 -20.63 8.47
N PHE A 12 -9.74 -21.90 8.17
CA PHE A 12 -10.12 -22.59 6.93
C PHE A 12 -11.54 -22.23 6.46
N GLY A 13 -11.65 -21.50 5.36
CA GLY A 13 -12.93 -21.03 4.85
C GLY A 13 -12.89 -19.56 4.51
N LYS A 14 -12.58 -19.32 3.24
CA LYS A 14 -12.78 -18.06 2.54
C LYS A 14 -11.95 -16.88 3.14
N THR A 15 -10.88 -16.50 2.44
CA THR A 15 -9.86 -15.57 2.94
C THR A 15 -9.15 -14.92 1.76
N SER A 16 -9.66 -13.75 1.35
CA SER A 16 -8.98 -12.71 0.57
C SER A 16 -10.00 -11.60 0.27
N VAL A 17 -9.53 -10.35 0.17
CA VAL A 17 -10.34 -9.26 -0.37
C VAL A 17 -10.37 -9.41 -1.89
N GLY A 18 -11.24 -10.30 -2.37
CA GLY A 18 -11.51 -10.50 -3.78
C GLY A 18 -12.53 -9.48 -4.25
N TRP A 19 -12.07 -8.31 -4.68
CA TRP A 19 -12.95 -7.34 -5.33
C TRP A 19 -13.29 -7.88 -6.73
N GLN A 20 -14.54 -8.25 -6.94
CA GLN A 20 -15.03 -8.75 -8.21
C GLN A 20 -15.99 -7.74 -8.80
N ALA A 21 -15.81 -7.46 -10.08
CA ALA A 21 -16.62 -6.54 -10.86
C ALA A 21 -17.05 -7.31 -12.12
N GLN A 22 -18.35 -7.46 -12.34
CA GLN A 22 -18.90 -8.31 -13.40
C GLN A 22 -20.02 -7.62 -14.18
N ALA A 23 -20.11 -7.99 -15.47
CA ALA A 23 -20.72 -7.27 -16.59
C ALA A 23 -22.26 -7.18 -16.57
N ARG A 24 -22.77 -6.44 -17.58
CA ARG A 24 -24.17 -6.22 -18.00
C ARG A 24 -25.18 -7.29 -17.54
N CYS A 25 -25.67 -7.17 -16.32
CA CYS A 25 -26.78 -7.98 -15.82
C CYS A 25 -27.96 -7.07 -15.52
N SER A 26 -29.14 -7.42 -16.03
CA SER A 26 -30.40 -6.87 -15.54
C SER A 26 -30.48 -7.10 -14.03
N ASP A 27 -31.31 -6.31 -13.32
CA ASP A 27 -31.52 -6.55 -11.88
C ASP A 27 -31.96 -7.98 -11.58
N GLU A 28 -32.66 -8.60 -12.52
CA GLU A 28 -33.09 -9.99 -12.51
C GLU A 28 -31.91 -10.97 -12.61
N ALA A 29 -30.97 -10.71 -13.51
CA ALA A 29 -29.74 -11.50 -13.63
C ALA A 29 -28.80 -11.28 -12.43
N ILE A 30 -28.80 -10.11 -11.80
CA ILE A 30 -28.09 -9.88 -10.53
C ILE A 30 -28.75 -10.66 -9.40
N ALA A 31 -30.08 -10.65 -9.31
CA ALA A 31 -30.83 -11.38 -8.29
C ALA A 31 -30.61 -12.89 -8.38
N SER A 32 -30.53 -13.45 -9.59
CA SER A 32 -30.32 -14.89 -9.79
C SER A 32 -28.95 -15.39 -9.31
N VAL A 33 -27.91 -14.54 -9.36
CA VAL A 33 -26.56 -14.87 -8.88
C VAL A 33 -26.25 -14.36 -7.46
N GLN A 34 -27.14 -13.57 -6.86
CA GLN A 34 -26.97 -13.03 -5.50
C GLN A 34 -26.66 -14.11 -4.45
N PRO A 35 -27.30 -15.30 -4.46
CA PRO A 35 -26.96 -16.36 -3.51
C PRO A 35 -25.50 -16.81 -3.58
N LEU A 36 -24.88 -16.76 -4.76
CA LEU A 36 -23.45 -17.07 -4.91
C LEU A 36 -22.57 -15.97 -4.30
N PHE A 37 -22.96 -14.70 -4.49
CA PHE A 37 -22.24 -13.57 -3.88
C PHE A 37 -22.33 -13.57 -2.36
N ASP A 38 -23.47 -13.96 -1.79
CA ASP A 38 -23.68 -14.04 -0.35
C ASP A 38 -22.82 -15.16 0.29
N VAL A 39 -22.51 -16.22 -0.47
CA VAL A 39 -21.56 -17.24 -0.04
C VAL A 39 -20.12 -16.74 -0.12
N MET A 40 -19.77 -15.95 -1.14
CA MET A 40 -18.39 -15.50 -1.38
C MET A 40 -17.96 -14.29 -0.53
N GLY A 41 -18.84 -13.30 -0.34
CA GLY A 41 -18.55 -12.03 0.34
C GLY A 41 -19.41 -11.80 1.57
N LYS A 42 -19.13 -10.72 2.33
CA LYS A 42 -20.02 -10.29 3.43
C LYS A 42 -21.12 -9.35 2.96
N THR A 43 -20.77 -8.47 2.03
CA THR A 43 -21.67 -7.43 1.55
C THR A 43 -21.45 -7.27 0.06
N THR A 44 -22.54 -6.99 -0.65
CA THR A 44 -22.55 -6.80 -2.09
C THR A 44 -23.15 -5.42 -2.39
N TRP A 45 -22.37 -4.50 -2.97
CA TRP A 45 -22.81 -3.13 -3.28
C TRP A 45 -23.20 -2.98 -4.74
N ARG A 46 -24.38 -2.40 -5.00
CA ARG A 46 -24.82 -2.01 -6.35
C ARG A 46 -24.26 -0.63 -6.70
N LEU A 47 -23.28 -0.58 -7.61
CA LEU A 47 -22.58 0.66 -8.02
C LEU A 47 -23.20 1.34 -9.27
N GLY A 48 -24.45 1.02 -9.57
CA GLY A 48 -25.16 1.55 -10.74
C GLY A 48 -25.22 0.57 -11.93
N ALA A 49 -25.75 1.11 -13.03
CA ALA A 49 -26.05 0.36 -14.25
C ALA A 49 -24.83 0.20 -15.18
N ASP A 50 -23.89 1.15 -15.15
CA ASP A 50 -22.68 1.09 -15.97
C ASP A 50 -21.66 0.11 -15.37
N GLN A 51 -21.25 -0.87 -16.18
CA GLN A 51 -20.25 -1.86 -15.82
C GLN A 51 -18.85 -1.29 -15.57
N ARG A 52 -18.57 -0.04 -15.94
CA ARG A 52 -17.27 0.57 -15.63
C ARG A 52 -17.15 0.89 -14.14
N MET A 53 -18.26 1.10 -13.44
CA MET A 53 -18.24 1.62 -12.07
C MET A 53 -17.55 0.69 -11.07
N ALA A 54 -17.81 -0.62 -11.11
CA ALA A 54 -17.12 -1.54 -10.19
C ALA A 54 -15.68 -1.86 -10.61
N HIS A 55 -15.34 -1.78 -11.91
CA HIS A 55 -13.95 -1.86 -12.35
C HIS A 55 -13.16 -0.67 -11.80
N VAL A 56 -13.68 0.55 -11.98
CA VAL A 56 -13.07 1.79 -11.47
C VAL A 56 -12.99 1.77 -9.95
N ALA A 57 -14.05 1.37 -9.24
CA ALA A 57 -14.02 1.26 -7.78
C ALA A 57 -12.96 0.27 -7.29
N LYS A 58 -12.82 -0.89 -7.96
CA LYS A 58 -11.79 -1.88 -7.65
C LYS A 58 -10.38 -1.32 -7.84
N ILE A 59 -10.05 -0.80 -9.02
CA ILE A 59 -8.70 -0.29 -9.29
C ILE A 59 -8.37 0.91 -8.40
N ALA A 60 -9.34 1.78 -8.11
CA ALA A 60 -9.18 2.89 -7.17
C ALA A 60 -8.91 2.40 -5.74
N GLY A 61 -9.65 1.40 -5.27
CA GLY A 61 -9.42 0.80 -3.95
C GLY A 61 -8.04 0.15 -3.83
N ASN A 62 -7.57 -0.55 -4.88
CA ASN A 62 -6.23 -1.13 -4.88
C ASN A 62 -5.12 -0.07 -4.99
N LEU A 63 -5.35 1.03 -5.71
CA LEU A 63 -4.47 2.19 -5.72
C LEU A 63 -4.35 2.80 -4.31
N MET A 64 -5.47 3.02 -3.61
CA MET A 64 -5.47 3.52 -2.24
C MET A 64 -4.69 2.61 -1.28
N ILE A 65 -4.86 1.29 -1.37
CA ILE A 65 -4.09 0.36 -0.52
C ILE A 65 -2.59 0.44 -0.83
N THR A 66 -2.23 0.53 -2.11
CA THR A 66 -0.81 0.66 -2.51
C THR A 66 -0.21 1.95 -1.96
N GLN A 67 -0.92 3.06 -2.05
CA GLN A 67 -0.52 4.35 -1.47
C GLN A 67 -0.42 4.31 0.05
N ALA A 68 -1.32 3.59 0.72
CA ALA A 68 -1.24 3.38 2.16
C ALA A 68 0.05 2.64 2.54
N ILE A 69 0.39 1.56 1.82
CA ILE A 69 1.63 0.80 2.03
C ILE A 69 2.87 1.69 1.83
N GLU A 70 2.94 2.43 0.73
CA GLU A 70 4.04 3.37 0.46
C GLU A 70 4.16 4.40 1.59
N SER A 71 3.04 5.01 2.01
CA SER A 71 3.05 6.02 3.08
C SER A 71 3.53 5.46 4.41
N MET A 72 3.18 4.21 4.76
CA MET A 72 3.70 3.54 5.96
C MET A 72 5.19 3.24 5.83
N ALA A 73 5.65 2.84 4.64
CA ALA A 73 7.07 2.59 4.39
C ALA A 73 7.91 3.87 4.50
N GLU A 74 7.46 4.97 3.91
CA GLU A 74 8.17 6.27 4.00
C GLU A 74 8.18 6.80 5.44
N ALA A 75 7.03 6.74 6.13
CA ALA A 75 6.93 7.21 7.51
C ALA A 75 7.83 6.38 8.44
N THR A 76 7.88 5.05 8.27
CA THR A 76 8.77 4.20 9.06
C THR A 76 10.25 4.44 8.76
N ALA A 77 10.63 4.58 7.49
CA ALA A 77 12.00 4.94 7.13
C ALA A 77 12.41 6.27 7.78
N LEU A 78 11.50 7.26 7.81
CA LEU A 78 11.72 8.52 8.50
C LEU A 78 11.88 8.33 10.01
N THR A 79 10.97 7.61 10.68
CA THR A 79 11.03 7.44 12.14
C THR A 79 12.28 6.66 12.57
N GLU A 80 12.67 5.65 11.79
CA GLU A 80 13.87 4.84 12.02
C GLU A 80 15.14 5.69 11.96
N ALA A 81 15.21 6.65 11.03
CA ALA A 81 16.32 7.60 10.94
C ALA A 81 16.49 8.49 12.20
N TYR A 82 15.42 8.64 12.99
CA TYR A 82 15.43 9.36 14.27
C TYR A 82 15.43 8.43 15.49
N GLY A 83 15.61 7.12 15.30
CA GLY A 83 15.70 6.14 16.39
C GLY A 83 14.36 5.67 16.96
N LEU A 84 13.24 5.96 16.29
CA LEU A 84 11.92 5.43 16.63
C LEU A 84 11.61 4.22 15.73
N SER A 85 11.52 3.03 16.32
CA SER A 85 11.32 1.79 15.57
C SER A 85 9.97 1.74 14.85
N ALA A 86 9.94 1.06 13.71
CA ALA A 86 8.72 0.83 12.93
C ALA A 86 7.61 0.18 13.78
N GLU A 87 7.95 -0.78 14.65
CA GLU A 87 6.99 -1.46 15.52
C GLU A 87 6.29 -0.48 16.48
N VAL A 88 7.04 0.39 17.16
CA VAL A 88 6.46 1.37 18.09
C VAL A 88 5.63 2.39 17.34
N PHE A 89 6.18 2.98 16.28
CA PHE A 89 5.49 4.01 15.50
C PHE A 89 4.20 3.46 14.87
N LEU A 90 4.29 2.35 14.15
CA LEU A 90 3.15 1.74 13.48
C LEU A 90 2.12 1.22 14.49
N GLY A 91 2.55 0.73 15.65
CA GLY A 91 1.66 0.35 16.74
C GLY A 91 0.77 1.51 17.22
N VAL A 92 1.35 2.69 17.41
CA VAL A 92 0.58 3.89 17.82
C VAL A 92 -0.37 4.35 16.74
N VAL A 93 0.10 4.52 15.50
CA VAL A 93 -0.73 5.12 14.43
C VAL A 93 -1.87 4.20 13.99
N THR A 94 -1.68 2.88 14.03
CA THR A 94 -2.73 1.92 13.63
C THR A 94 -3.73 1.61 14.75
N GLN A 95 -3.52 2.13 15.96
CA GLN A 95 -4.50 2.12 17.06
C GLN A 95 -5.24 3.45 17.20
N THR A 96 -4.77 4.51 16.52
CA THR A 96 -5.31 5.87 16.63
C THR A 96 -5.82 6.37 15.27
N MET A 97 -4.96 7.00 14.48
CA MET A 97 -5.31 7.69 13.23
C MET A 97 -5.75 6.73 12.12
N PHE A 98 -5.13 5.56 12.04
CA PHE A 98 -5.33 4.59 10.97
C PHE A 98 -5.82 3.24 11.50
N ALA A 99 -6.81 3.27 12.38
CA ALA A 99 -7.44 2.08 12.99
C ALA A 99 -8.33 1.30 11.99
N SER A 100 -7.74 0.84 10.89
CA SER A 100 -8.39 -0.02 9.89
C SER A 100 -7.65 -1.36 9.75
N PRO A 101 -8.37 -2.47 9.47
CA PRO A 101 -7.75 -3.78 9.33
C PRO A 101 -6.63 -3.82 8.29
N SER A 102 -6.81 -3.14 7.14
CA SER A 102 -5.79 -3.07 6.10
C SER A 102 -4.50 -2.42 6.59
N TYR A 103 -4.60 -1.26 7.26
CA TYR A 103 -3.42 -0.59 7.82
C TYR A 103 -2.75 -1.45 8.88
N GLN A 104 -3.51 -2.04 9.80
CA GLN A 104 -2.97 -2.92 10.86
C GLN A 104 -2.22 -4.12 10.28
N ARG A 105 -2.77 -4.76 9.24
CA ARG A 105 -2.14 -5.89 8.57
C ARG A 105 -0.81 -5.50 7.93
N TYR A 106 -0.79 -4.46 7.10
CA TYR A 106 0.42 -4.07 6.40
C TYR A 106 1.45 -3.44 7.33
N ALA A 107 1.01 -2.71 8.35
CA ALA A 107 1.88 -2.24 9.43
C ALA A 107 2.62 -3.40 10.10
N ARG A 108 1.91 -4.48 10.45
CA ARG A 108 2.53 -5.68 11.03
C ARG A 108 3.54 -6.31 10.07
N ASN A 109 3.20 -6.42 8.78
CA ASN A 109 4.11 -6.98 7.78
C ASN A 109 5.40 -6.15 7.67
N ILE A 110 5.28 -4.81 7.64
CA ILE A 110 6.41 -3.88 7.57
C ILE A 110 7.25 -3.93 8.86
N ALA A 111 6.60 -3.83 10.03
CA ALA A 111 7.27 -3.81 11.32
C ALA A 111 8.08 -5.09 11.61
N HIS A 112 7.62 -6.25 11.12
CA HIS A 112 8.31 -7.53 11.31
C HIS A 112 9.07 -8.02 10.07
N ALA A 113 9.17 -7.20 9.01
CA ALA A 113 9.77 -7.56 7.73
C ALA A 113 9.29 -8.93 7.17
N SER A 114 7.99 -9.24 7.37
CA SER A 114 7.38 -10.51 6.99
C SER A 114 6.41 -10.29 5.83
N TYR A 115 6.82 -10.77 4.65
CA TYR A 115 6.16 -10.49 3.37
C TYR A 115 5.60 -11.76 2.70
N GLU A 116 5.10 -12.68 3.51
CA GLU A 116 4.36 -13.84 3.01
C GLU A 116 3.16 -13.39 2.17
N PRO A 117 3.04 -13.85 0.91
CA PRO A 117 2.14 -13.24 -0.06
C PRO A 117 0.69 -13.53 0.27
N GLY A 118 -0.03 -12.51 0.74
CA GLY A 118 -1.49 -12.50 0.70
C GLY A 118 -2.03 -11.79 -0.53
N PHE A 119 -1.27 -10.86 -1.11
CA PHE A 119 -1.47 -10.34 -2.46
C PHE A 119 -0.11 -10.06 -3.11
N LYS A 120 0.21 -10.77 -4.19
CA LYS A 120 1.53 -10.70 -4.82
C LYS A 120 1.83 -9.30 -5.36
N LEU A 121 3.06 -8.83 -5.15
CA LEU A 121 3.52 -7.52 -5.60
C LEU A 121 3.30 -7.30 -7.10
N PHE A 122 3.57 -8.30 -7.94
CA PHE A 122 3.33 -8.19 -9.38
C PHE A 122 1.85 -7.96 -9.74
N LEU A 123 0.91 -8.51 -8.95
CA LEU A 123 -0.52 -8.26 -9.15
C LEU A 123 -0.89 -6.83 -8.73
N GLY A 124 -0.25 -6.30 -7.68
CA GLY A 124 -0.35 -4.89 -7.31
C GLY A 124 0.10 -3.95 -8.43
N LEU A 125 1.29 -4.20 -9.00
CA LEU A 125 1.80 -3.43 -10.13
C LEU A 125 0.86 -3.49 -11.35
N LYS A 126 0.31 -4.66 -11.66
CA LYS A 126 -0.71 -4.81 -12.70
C LYS A 126 -1.94 -3.93 -12.43
N ASP A 127 -2.47 -3.94 -11.22
CA ASP A 127 -3.67 -3.15 -10.88
C ASP A 127 -3.40 -1.63 -10.88
N VAL A 128 -2.20 -1.19 -10.47
CA VAL A 128 -1.80 0.22 -10.59
C VAL A 128 -1.63 0.65 -12.05
N ASN A 129 -1.15 -0.23 -12.93
CA ASN A 129 -1.12 0.06 -14.37
C ASN A 129 -2.55 0.20 -14.95
N LEU A 130 -3.51 -0.63 -14.52
CA LEU A 130 -4.92 -0.47 -14.92
C LEU A 130 -5.51 0.86 -14.41
N ALA A 131 -5.14 1.29 -13.20
CA ALA A 131 -5.54 2.59 -12.67
C ALA A 131 -4.94 3.75 -13.50
N ARG A 132 -3.68 3.63 -13.94
CA ARG A 132 -3.04 4.60 -14.82
C ARG A 132 -3.76 4.73 -16.15
N ASP A 133 -4.01 3.61 -16.82
CA ASP A 133 -4.69 3.60 -18.12
C ASP A 133 -6.12 4.20 -18.02
N ALA A 134 -6.81 3.96 -16.89
CA ALA A 134 -8.11 4.56 -16.61
C ALA A 134 -8.02 6.08 -16.35
N ALA A 135 -6.99 6.55 -15.65
CA ALA A 135 -6.75 7.97 -15.40
C ALA A 135 -6.41 8.72 -16.69
N GLU A 136 -5.54 8.16 -17.53
CA GLU A 136 -5.20 8.70 -18.86
C GLU A 136 -6.45 8.82 -19.75
N SER A 137 -7.27 7.77 -19.79
CA SER A 137 -8.54 7.77 -20.55
C SER A 137 -9.53 8.85 -20.07
N ALA A 138 -9.41 9.28 -18.81
CA ALA A 138 -10.23 10.32 -18.20
C ALA A 138 -9.55 11.69 -18.17
N ALA A 139 -8.36 11.84 -18.76
CA ALA A 139 -7.52 13.04 -18.68
C ALA A 139 -7.27 13.53 -17.24
N LEU A 140 -7.04 12.59 -16.32
CA LEU A 140 -6.75 12.85 -14.92
C LEU A 140 -5.26 12.66 -14.62
N GLU A 141 -4.68 13.67 -13.97
CA GLU A 141 -3.33 13.60 -13.40
C GLU A 141 -3.40 13.12 -11.95
N LEU A 142 -2.77 11.99 -11.64
CA LEU A 142 -2.71 11.39 -10.30
C LEU A 142 -1.25 11.27 -9.82
N PRO A 143 -0.63 12.33 -9.29
CA PRO A 143 0.82 12.35 -9.03
C PRO A 143 1.29 11.24 -8.08
N ALA A 144 0.54 10.99 -7.00
CA ALA A 144 0.86 9.94 -6.03
C ALA A 144 0.82 8.53 -6.65
N MET A 145 0.04 8.31 -7.72
CA MET A 145 0.03 7.03 -8.44
C MET A 145 1.35 6.79 -9.17
N SER A 146 1.95 7.83 -9.75
CA SER A 146 3.23 7.73 -10.45
C SER A 146 4.36 7.29 -9.51
N VAL A 147 4.40 7.88 -8.30
CA VAL A 147 5.38 7.52 -7.26
C VAL A 147 5.25 6.04 -6.88
N VAL A 148 4.06 5.60 -6.46
CA VAL A 148 3.88 4.20 -6.03
C VAL A 148 4.10 3.19 -7.16
N ARG A 149 3.77 3.56 -8.40
CA ARG A 149 4.03 2.72 -9.57
C ARG A 149 5.53 2.52 -9.77
N GLU A 150 6.31 3.58 -9.64
CA GLU A 150 7.77 3.51 -9.76
C GLU A 150 8.36 2.62 -8.66
N SER A 151 7.96 2.82 -7.40
CA SER A 151 8.41 2.01 -6.28
C SER A 151 8.05 0.52 -6.46
N LEU A 152 6.84 0.21 -6.92
CA LEU A 152 6.43 -1.16 -7.27
C LEU A 152 7.24 -1.75 -8.44
N SER A 153 7.54 -0.94 -9.46
CA SER A 153 8.34 -1.36 -10.61
C SER A 153 9.78 -1.70 -10.20
N ARG A 154 10.36 -0.89 -9.32
CA ARG A 154 11.69 -1.15 -8.72
C ARG A 154 11.67 -2.42 -7.88
N ALA A 155 10.65 -2.62 -7.05
CA ALA A 155 10.51 -3.82 -6.22
C ALA A 155 10.37 -5.09 -7.09
N ALA A 156 9.56 -5.04 -8.15
CA ALA A 156 9.41 -6.14 -9.08
C ALA A 156 10.72 -6.47 -9.80
N SER A 157 11.46 -5.44 -10.23
CA SER A 157 12.78 -5.60 -10.89
C SER A 157 13.83 -6.20 -9.95
N ALA A 158 13.69 -5.98 -8.65
CA ALA A 158 14.53 -6.56 -7.62
C ALA A 158 14.17 -8.00 -7.21
N GLY A 159 13.26 -8.66 -7.94
CA GLY A 159 12.87 -10.05 -7.68
C GLY A 159 11.79 -10.22 -6.60
N LEU A 160 11.23 -9.12 -6.07
CA LEU A 160 10.20 -9.17 -5.01
C LEU A 160 8.79 -9.46 -5.57
N GLY A 161 8.65 -9.71 -6.87
CA GLY A 161 7.34 -9.84 -7.54
C GLY A 161 6.41 -10.93 -6.97
N ASN A 162 6.98 -11.96 -6.36
CA ASN A 162 6.24 -13.07 -5.73
C ASN A 162 5.98 -12.88 -4.23
N GLU A 163 6.60 -11.89 -3.59
CA GLU A 163 6.31 -11.52 -2.21
C GLU A 163 4.98 -10.75 -2.12
N ASP A 164 4.48 -10.55 -0.91
CA ASP A 164 3.36 -9.64 -0.67
C ASP A 164 3.71 -8.24 -1.18
N TRP A 165 2.74 -7.50 -1.74
CA TRP A 165 2.96 -6.12 -2.18
C TRP A 165 3.43 -5.17 -1.08
N SER A 166 3.30 -5.53 0.20
CA SER A 166 3.93 -4.79 1.31
C SER A 166 5.46 -4.86 1.30
N ALA A 167 6.07 -5.79 0.54
CA ALA A 167 7.51 -5.85 0.28
C ALA A 167 8.03 -4.63 -0.49
N LEU A 168 7.13 -3.82 -1.06
CA LEU A 168 7.41 -2.46 -1.52
C LEU A 168 8.22 -1.65 -0.50
N ALA A 169 7.95 -1.85 0.80
CA ALA A 169 8.65 -1.15 1.87
C ALA A 169 10.16 -1.38 1.87
N LYS A 170 10.64 -2.54 1.37
CA LYS A 170 12.07 -2.82 1.23
C LYS A 170 12.77 -1.83 0.30
N VAL A 171 12.09 -1.41 -0.79
CA VAL A 171 12.64 -0.44 -1.74
C VAL A 171 12.77 0.94 -1.10
N VAL A 172 11.72 1.38 -0.41
CA VAL A 172 11.66 2.69 0.25
C VAL A 172 12.68 2.80 1.38
N ARG A 173 12.88 1.71 2.14
CA ARG A 173 13.86 1.63 3.24
C ARG A 173 15.30 1.41 2.76
N GLY A 174 15.54 1.32 1.45
CA GLY A 174 16.88 1.13 0.88
C GLY A 174 17.47 -0.26 1.11
N GLU A 175 16.63 -1.26 1.41
CA GLU A 175 17.02 -2.64 1.69
C GLU A 175 17.19 -3.47 0.40
N VAL A 176 16.89 -2.86 -0.74
CA VAL A 176 17.03 -3.45 -2.05
C VAL A 176 18.25 -2.83 -2.75
N SER A 177 19.28 -3.64 -2.97
CA SER A 177 20.41 -3.29 -3.83
C SER A 177 19.98 -3.36 -5.30
N GLY A 178 19.25 -2.35 -5.76
CA GLY A 178 19.37 -1.94 -7.15
C GLY A 178 20.72 -1.26 -7.30
N GLU A 179 21.44 -1.51 -8.39
CA GLU A 179 22.66 -0.79 -8.72
C GLU A 179 22.40 0.71 -8.63
N SER A 180 22.76 1.31 -7.49
CA SER A 180 22.80 2.75 -7.34
C SER A 180 23.75 3.20 -8.41
N ALA A 181 23.23 3.86 -9.45
CA ALA A 181 24.05 4.65 -10.33
C ALA A 181 24.90 5.51 -9.40
N THR A 182 26.19 5.17 -9.32
CA THR A 182 27.19 6.02 -8.70
C THR A 182 27.12 7.30 -9.49
N VAL A 183 26.46 8.31 -8.91
CA VAL A 183 26.71 9.68 -9.28
C VAL A 183 28.17 9.87 -8.88
N THR A 184 29.06 9.67 -9.84
CA THR A 184 30.40 10.26 -9.78
C THR A 184 30.17 11.75 -9.81
N ASP A 185 30.09 12.34 -8.63
CA ASP A 185 30.19 13.78 -8.44
C ASP A 185 31.62 14.18 -8.83
N GLU A 186 31.86 14.34 -10.13
CA GLU A 186 32.93 15.18 -10.64
C GLU A 186 32.53 16.65 -10.44
N CYS A 187 32.36 17.07 -9.19
CA CYS A 187 32.40 18.46 -8.81
C CYS A 187 33.36 18.57 -7.62
N GLY A 188 34.61 18.90 -7.94
CA GLY A 188 35.66 19.08 -6.96
C GLY A 188 35.33 20.18 -5.96
N VAL A 189 34.80 19.79 -4.80
CA VAL A 189 34.78 20.62 -3.60
C VAL A 189 35.28 19.77 -2.44
N ARG A 190 36.50 20.05 -1.99
CA ARG A 190 37.03 19.50 -0.73
C ARG A 190 36.19 20.06 0.42
N GLY A 191 35.27 19.26 0.95
CA GLY A 191 34.46 19.56 2.12
C GLY A 191 34.87 18.68 3.31
N ALA A 192 35.25 19.32 4.41
CA ALA A 192 35.74 18.69 5.64
C ALA A 192 34.78 17.65 6.25
N GLY A 193 35.36 16.65 6.92
CA GLY A 193 34.62 15.58 7.59
C GLY A 193 33.54 16.10 8.53
N ARG A 194 32.31 15.59 8.37
CA ARG A 194 31.21 15.84 9.30
C ARG A 194 31.50 15.13 10.62
N ALA A 195 31.87 15.90 11.63
CA ALA A 195 31.79 15.45 13.02
C ALA A 195 30.34 15.13 13.38
N ALA A 196 30.13 14.06 14.15
CA ALA A 196 28.85 13.68 14.69
C ALA A 196 28.24 14.85 15.49
N VAL A 197 26.98 15.19 15.19
CA VAL A 197 26.22 16.16 15.98
C VAL A 197 25.78 15.44 17.27
N PRO A 198 26.21 15.87 18.47
CA PRO A 198 25.78 15.23 19.70
C PRO A 198 24.28 15.52 19.95
N PRO A 199 23.55 14.60 20.61
CA PRO A 199 22.15 14.80 20.90
C PRO A 199 21.94 16.01 21.82
N ARG A 200 20.99 16.86 21.44
CA ARG A 200 20.58 18.02 22.24
C ARG A 200 19.85 17.51 23.49
N PRO A 201 20.20 17.95 24.72
CA PRO A 201 19.48 17.52 25.90
C PRO A 201 18.03 18.02 25.86
N LEU A 202 17.10 17.13 26.20
CA LEU A 202 15.68 17.45 26.37
C LEU A 202 15.53 18.45 27.52
N VAL A 203 15.08 19.66 27.20
CA VAL A 203 14.66 20.63 28.22
C VAL A 203 13.35 20.12 28.82
N ARG A 204 13.35 19.81 30.12
CA ARG A 204 12.10 19.58 30.86
C ARG A 204 11.36 20.91 30.97
N ASP A 205 10.14 20.96 30.46
CA ASP A 205 9.21 22.07 30.65
C ASP A 205 8.69 22.00 32.09
N ASP A 206 9.43 22.59 33.04
CA ASP A 206 9.00 22.77 34.43
C ASP A 206 8.06 24.00 34.52
N ARG A 207 6.88 23.90 33.90
CA ARG A 207 5.77 24.84 34.16
C ARG A 207 4.94 24.33 35.35
N PRO A 208 4.74 25.14 36.40
CA PRO A 208 3.84 24.78 37.49
C PRO A 208 2.37 25.06 37.09
N GLY A 209 1.50 24.05 37.31
CA GLY A 209 0.06 24.17 37.61
C GLY A 209 -0.85 24.72 36.54
#